data_AF-A0A1G7M7L5-F1
#
_entry.id   AF-A0A1G7M7L5-F1
#
_cell.length_a   1.000
_cell.length_b   1.000
_cell.length_c   1.000
_cell.angle_alpha   90.00
_cell.angle_beta   90.00
_cell.angle_gamma   90.00
#
_symmetry.space_group_name_H-M   'P 1'
#
loop_
_entity.id
_entity.type
_entity.pdbx_description
1 polymer ?
#
loop_
_entity_poly.entity_id
_entity_poly.type
_entity_poly.pdbx_seq_one_letter_code
_entity_poly.pdbx_strand_id
1 'polypeptide(L)'
;MFNKSNNSSVEFIKEKLGLLANAFKTITIRYAYNDAISTHIVELTPEEEYYNNTALDKCWIPISLEFKTLFENEDITFISSDSILKISDPAFEWNTNGKIAKEQSHFQFPRDVLPTPGQRISLA
;
A
#
# COMPACT_ATOMS: atom_id res chain seq x y z
N MET A 1 7.88 4.00 -28.01
CA MET A 1 6.43 3.85 -27.85
C MET A 1 6.20 3.05 -26.57
N PHE A 2 5.77 3.68 -25.49
CA PHE A 2 5.40 2.97 -24.25
C PHE A 2 3.89 2.83 -24.22
N ASN A 3 3.44 1.58 -24.06
CA ASN A 3 2.05 1.20 -24.13
C ASN A 3 1.32 1.75 -22.90
N LYS A 4 0.19 2.40 -23.16
CA LYS A 4 -0.72 3.02 -22.19
C LYS A 4 -1.38 1.92 -21.35
N SER A 5 -0.70 1.50 -20.28
CA SER A 5 -1.29 0.61 -19.28
C SER A 5 -2.03 1.49 -18.27
N ASN A 6 -3.25 1.12 -17.92
CA ASN A 6 -4.01 1.75 -16.84
C ASN A 6 -3.20 1.61 -15.54
N ASN A 7 -2.35 2.59 -15.21
CA ASN A 7 -1.55 2.59 -13.99
C ASN A 7 -2.46 3.03 -12.84
N SER A 8 -2.99 2.07 -12.09
CA SER A 8 -3.59 2.36 -10.79
C SER A 8 -2.51 2.93 -9.85
N SER A 9 -2.93 3.77 -8.90
CA SER A 9 -2.07 4.28 -7.82
C SER A 9 -1.26 3.16 -7.14
N VAL A 10 -1.90 2.01 -6.98
CA VAL A 10 -1.30 0.78 -6.41
C VAL A 10 -0.14 0.26 -7.25
N GLU A 11 -0.28 0.15 -8.58
CA GLU A 11 0.81 -0.34 -9.44
C GLU A 11 1.99 0.63 -9.46
N PHE A 12 1.72 1.94 -9.47
CA PHE A 12 2.77 2.96 -9.34
C PHE A 12 3.54 2.79 -8.01
N ILE A 13 2.83 2.65 -6.89
CA ILE A 13 3.46 2.45 -5.58
C ILE A 13 4.26 1.15 -5.56
N LYS A 14 3.69 0.05 -6.06
CA LYS A 14 4.34 -1.26 -6.11
C LYS A 14 5.67 -1.20 -6.86
N GLU A 15 5.70 -0.53 -8.01
CA GLU A 15 6.93 -0.30 -8.78
C GLU A 15 7.96 0.51 -7.98
N LYS A 16 7.56 1.68 -7.46
CA LYS A 16 8.46 2.60 -6.77
C LYS A 16 9.02 2.00 -5.47
N LEU A 17 8.20 1.30 -4.70
CA LEU A 17 8.64 0.62 -3.47
C LEU A 17 9.54 -0.59 -3.78
N GLY A 18 9.30 -1.29 -4.88
CA GLY A 18 10.21 -2.34 -5.34
C GLY A 18 11.60 -1.82 -5.68
N LEU A 19 11.69 -0.65 -6.33
CA LEU A 19 12.97 0.03 -6.58
C LEU A 19 13.63 0.50 -5.26
N LEU A 20 12.84 1.04 -4.33
CA LEU A 20 13.32 1.51 -3.04
C LEU A 20 13.93 0.37 -2.20
N ALA A 21 13.22 -0.76 -2.08
CA ALA A 21 13.72 -1.96 -1.41
C ALA A 21 14.93 -2.59 -2.12
N ASN A 22 15.12 -2.32 -3.41
CA ASN A 22 16.32 -2.72 -4.12
C ASN A 22 17.53 -1.85 -3.84
N ALA A 23 17.32 -0.55 -3.61
CA ALA A 23 18.38 0.37 -3.23
C ALA A 23 18.80 0.22 -1.75
N PHE A 24 17.85 -0.06 -0.86
CA PHE A 24 18.10 -0.13 0.58
C PHE A 24 17.83 -1.54 1.12
N LYS A 25 18.87 -2.36 1.19
CA LYS A 25 18.78 -3.75 1.68
C LYS A 25 18.70 -3.86 3.21
N THR A 26 18.83 -2.75 3.92
CA THR A 26 18.73 -2.66 5.37
C THR A 26 17.30 -2.42 5.86
N ILE A 27 16.37 -2.05 4.97
CA ILE A 27 14.99 -1.75 5.34
C ILE A 27 14.03 -2.84 4.89
N THR A 28 12.93 -2.97 5.63
CA THR A 28 11.71 -3.66 5.22
C THR A 28 10.62 -2.62 4.99
N ILE A 29 9.93 -2.77 3.87
CA ILE A 29 8.85 -1.88 3.45
C ILE A 29 7.55 -2.65 3.49
N ARG A 30 6.56 -2.15 4.22
CA ARG A 30 5.18 -2.67 4.22
C ARG A 30 4.24 -1.66 3.62
N TYR A 31 3.23 -2.15 2.91
CA TYR A 31 2.23 -1.32 2.28
C TYR A 31 0.82 -1.83 2.58
N ALA A 32 -0.09 -0.89 2.84
CA ALA A 32 -1.53 -1.11 2.90
C ALA A 32 -2.27 0.14 2.42
N TYR A 33 -3.47 -0.06 1.86
CA TYR A 33 -4.40 1.03 1.61
C TYR A 33 -5.38 1.13 2.78
N ASN A 34 -5.61 2.34 3.27
CA ASN A 34 -6.60 2.59 4.31
C ASN A 34 -7.81 3.30 3.71
N ASP A 35 -8.87 2.53 3.46
CA ASP A 35 -10.12 3.03 2.88
C ASP A 35 -10.83 4.09 3.75
N ALA A 36 -10.63 4.08 5.07
CA ALA A 36 -11.31 5.01 5.97
C ALA A 36 -10.81 6.46 5.81
N ILE A 37 -9.58 6.63 5.33
CA ILE A 37 -8.93 7.93 5.09
C ILE A 37 -8.42 8.08 3.65
N SER A 38 -8.82 7.18 2.75
CA SER A 38 -8.39 7.14 1.35
C SER A 38 -6.88 7.34 1.14
N THR A 39 -6.06 6.71 1.99
CA THR A 39 -4.61 6.95 2.05
C THR A 39 -3.83 5.65 1.87
N HIS A 40 -2.81 5.71 1.01
CA HIS A 40 -1.76 4.71 0.90
C HIS A 40 -0.75 4.86 2.03
N ILE A 41 -0.64 3.84 2.88
CA ILE A 41 0.28 3.82 4.00
C ILE A 41 1.49 2.98 3.61
N VAL A 42 2.68 3.56 3.74
CA VAL A 42 3.96 2.89 3.55
C VAL A 42 4.74 2.92 4.85
N GLU A 43 4.91 1.77 5.48
CA GLU A 43 5.71 1.63 6.70
C GLU A 43 7.13 1.21 6.36
N LEU A 44 8.10 1.98 6.86
CA LEU A 44 9.54 1.73 6.73
C LEU A 44 10.08 1.26 8.08
N THR A 45 10.80 0.13 8.06
CA THR A 45 11.46 -0.44 9.23
C THR A 45 12.90 -0.83 8.88
N PRO A 46 13.86 -0.78 9.82
CA PRO A 46 13.69 -0.40 11.21
C PRO A 46 13.54 1.13 11.39
N GLU A 47 12.99 1.55 12.53
CA GLU A 47 12.69 2.96 12.85
C GLU A 47 13.93 3.86 12.76
N GLU A 48 15.09 3.35 13.13
CA GLU A 48 16.34 4.11 13.11
C GLU A 48 16.72 4.54 11.70
N GLU A 49 16.41 3.73 10.68
CA GLU A 49 16.64 4.09 9.28
C GLU A 49 15.66 5.17 8.81
N TYR A 50 14.42 5.14 9.29
CA TYR A 50 13.43 6.18 8.96
C TYR A 50 13.88 7.56 9.47
N TYR A 51 14.45 7.64 10.68
CA TYR A 51 14.85 8.93 11.26
C TYR A 51 16.27 9.39 10.91
N ASN A 52 17.19 8.46 10.62
CA ASN A 52 18.61 8.79 10.52
C ASN A 52 19.22 8.55 9.13
N ASN A 53 18.43 8.09 8.14
CA ASN A 53 18.94 7.81 6.79
C ASN A 53 18.53 8.89 5.77
N THR A 54 19.35 9.94 5.68
CA THR A 54 19.14 11.02 4.68
C THR A 54 19.19 10.52 3.23
N ALA A 55 19.86 9.39 2.95
CA ALA A 55 19.85 8.82 1.60
C ALA A 55 18.48 8.18 1.28
N LEU A 56 17.85 7.54 2.26
CA LEU A 56 16.49 7.02 2.15
C LEU A 56 15.48 8.16 1.94
N ASP A 57 15.62 9.26 2.68
CA ASP A 57 14.79 10.47 2.54
C ASP A 57 14.79 11.03 1.12
N LYS A 58 15.98 11.12 0.53
CA LYS A 58 16.16 11.58 -0.86
C LYS A 58 15.48 10.67 -1.88
N CYS A 59 15.08 9.46 -1.50
CA CYS A 59 14.38 8.52 -2.37
C CYS A 59 12.86 8.52 -2.13
N TRP A 60 12.39 8.48 -0.88
CA TRP A 60 10.94 8.39 -0.61
C TRP A 60 10.20 9.73 -0.72
N ILE A 61 10.87 10.87 -0.46
CA ILE A 61 10.25 12.20 -0.62
C ILE A 61 9.86 12.45 -2.08
N PRO A 62 10.73 12.23 -3.08
CA PRO A 62 10.33 12.36 -4.48
C PRO A 62 9.18 11.43 -4.90
N ILE A 63 9.15 10.19 -4.38
CA ILE A 63 8.04 9.26 -4.64
C ILE A 63 6.71 9.88 -4.17
N SER A 64 6.70 10.47 -2.97
CA SER A 64 5.51 11.12 -2.40
C SER A 64 5.04 12.33 -3.24
N LEU A 65 5.99 13.15 -3.71
CA LEU A 65 5.69 14.32 -4.53
C LEU A 65 5.18 13.93 -5.93
N GLU A 66 5.81 12.93 -6.55
CA GLU A 66 5.40 12.38 -7.84
C GLU A 66 4.01 11.76 -7.73
N PHE A 67 3.74 10.98 -6.68
CA PHE A 67 2.43 10.40 -6.40
C PHE A 67 1.34 11.47 -6.33
N LYS A 68 1.54 12.52 -5.51
CA LYS A 68 0.59 13.62 -5.36
C LYS A 68 0.30 14.37 -6.66
N THR A 69 1.28 14.42 -7.56
CA THR A 69 1.12 15.05 -8.88
C THR A 69 0.32 14.17 -9.85
N LEU A 70 0.38 12.84 -9.70
CA LEU A 70 -0.27 11.88 -10.60
C LEU A 70 -1.67 11.47 -10.13
N PHE A 71 -1.94 11.48 -8.82
CA PHE A 71 -3.16 10.96 -8.21
C PHE A 71 -3.81 11.98 -7.28
N GLU A 72 -4.52 12.96 -7.85
CA GLU A 72 -5.06 14.12 -7.12
C GLU A 72 -6.12 13.79 -6.03
N ASN A 73 -6.73 12.60 -6.09
CA ASN A 73 -7.81 12.18 -5.17
C ASN A 73 -7.36 11.15 -4.13
N GLU A 74 -6.07 10.81 -4.10
CA GLU A 74 -5.51 9.81 -3.20
C GLU A 74 -4.31 10.42 -2.49
N ASP A 75 -4.11 10.04 -1.23
CA ASP A 75 -2.95 10.49 -0.45
C ASP A 75 -1.98 9.32 -0.23
N ILE A 76 -0.69 9.65 -0.07
CA ILE A 76 0.34 8.70 0.35
C ILE A 76 1.06 9.23 1.58
N THR A 77 1.31 8.35 2.53
CA THR A 77 2.06 8.67 3.75
C THR A 77 3.12 7.60 4.02
N PHE A 78 4.31 8.06 4.35
CA PHE A 78 5.41 7.22 4.80
C PHE A 78 5.52 7.34 6.33
N ILE A 79 5.63 6.21 7.01
CA ILE A 79 5.65 6.14 8.47
C ILE A 79 6.73 5.17 8.96
N SER A 80 7.15 5.36 10.20
CA SER A 80 7.92 4.40 10.99
C SER A 80 6.99 3.47 11.80
N SER A 81 7.55 2.40 12.35
CA SER A 81 6.80 1.37 13.11
C SER A 81 6.21 1.85 14.45
N ASP A 82 6.64 2.99 14.96
CA ASP A 82 6.11 3.64 16.17
C ASP A 82 4.85 4.49 15.91
N SER A 83 4.47 4.68 14.64
CA SER A 83 3.24 5.37 14.26
C SER A 83 1.98 4.62 14.71
N ILE A 84 0.95 5.38 15.08
CA ILE A 84 -0.40 4.86 15.36
C ILE A 84 -1.00 4.19 14.12
N LEU A 85 -0.58 4.62 12.92
CA LEU A 85 -1.02 4.08 11.63
C LEU A 85 -0.24 2.83 11.18
N LYS A 86 0.61 2.25 12.04
CA LYS A 86 1.41 1.06 11.72
C LYS A 86 0.56 -0.07 11.12
N ILE A 87 1.13 -0.77 10.16
CA ILE A 87 0.44 -1.76 9.34
C ILE A 87 0.47 -3.10 10.06
N SER A 88 -0.70 -3.57 10.51
CA SER A 88 -0.85 -4.88 11.13
C SER A 88 -1.00 -6.01 10.10
N ASP A 89 -1.65 -5.73 8.97
CA ASP A 89 -1.84 -6.68 7.87
C ASP A 89 -1.47 -6.03 6.52
N PRO A 90 -0.23 -6.24 6.04
CA PRO A 90 0.23 -5.62 4.80
C PRO A 90 -0.35 -6.33 3.57
N ALA A 91 -0.79 -5.53 2.59
CA ALA A 91 -1.15 -6.03 1.27
C ALA A 91 0.10 -6.47 0.50
N PHE A 92 1.22 -5.73 0.67
CA PHE A 92 2.53 -6.07 0.13
C PHE A 92 3.62 -5.82 1.19
N GLU A 93 4.66 -6.65 1.17
CA GLU A 93 5.84 -6.50 2.00
C GLU A 93 7.10 -6.80 1.17
N TRP A 94 8.08 -5.91 1.20
CA TRP A 94 9.41 -6.11 0.63
C TRP A 94 10.43 -6.17 1.76
N ASN A 95 11.08 -7.32 1.90
CA ASN A 95 12.15 -7.51 2.88
C ASN A 95 13.54 -7.27 2.26
N THR A 96 14.58 -7.46 3.07
CA THR A 96 16.00 -7.31 2.72
C THR A 96 16.46 -8.12 1.49
N ASN A 97 15.64 -9.07 1.01
CA ASN A 97 15.91 -9.86 -0.20
C ASN A 97 15.16 -9.38 -1.45
N GLY A 98 14.43 -8.26 -1.38
CA GLY A 98 13.66 -7.70 -2.50
C GLY A 98 12.49 -8.56 -2.97
N LYS A 99 12.07 -9.55 -2.17
CA LYS A 99 10.94 -10.43 -2.49
C LYS A 99 9.65 -9.87 -1.90
N ILE A 100 8.59 -9.85 -2.70
CA ILE A 100 7.21 -9.63 -2.23
C ILE A 100 6.86 -10.82 -1.33
N ALA A 101 6.80 -10.60 -0.02
CA ALA A 101 6.61 -11.67 0.96
C ALA A 101 5.14 -12.13 1.03
N LYS A 102 4.19 -11.29 0.62
CA LYS A 102 2.75 -11.59 0.51
C LYS A 102 2.13 -10.75 -0.60
N GLU A 103 1.35 -11.38 -1.47
CA GLU A 103 0.37 -10.73 -2.35
C GLU A 103 -0.96 -11.36 -1.94
N GLN A 104 -1.80 -10.60 -1.23
CA GLN A 104 -3.11 -11.14 -0.84
C GLN A 104 -3.96 -11.34 -2.09
N SER A 105 -4.26 -12.60 -2.38
CA SER A 105 -5.10 -13.05 -3.50
C SER A 105 -6.51 -13.39 -3.03
N HIS A 106 -7.20 -12.52 -2.29
CA HIS A 106 -8.64 -12.72 -2.04
C HIS A 106 -9.37 -11.49 -1.48
N PHE A 107 -9.98 -10.69 -2.36
CA PHE A 107 -11.30 -10.09 -2.08
C PHE A 107 -12.31 -10.78 -2.99
N GLN A 108 -12.63 -12.02 -2.65
CA GLN A 108 -13.85 -12.64 -3.13
C GLN A 108 -14.94 -12.19 -2.16
N PHE A 109 -15.65 -11.11 -2.51
CA PHE A 109 -16.94 -10.85 -1.88
C PHE A 109 -17.75 -12.14 -1.94
N PRO A 110 -18.34 -12.64 -0.84
CA PRO A 110 -19.36 -13.66 -0.96
C PRO A 110 -20.45 -13.08 -1.85
N ARG A 111 -20.62 -13.66 -3.06
CA ARG A 111 -21.74 -13.35 -3.95
C ARG A 111 -23.02 -14.01 -3.44
N ASP A 112 -23.35 -13.86 -2.17
CA ASP A 112 -24.60 -14.33 -1.58
C ASP A 112 -24.80 -13.39 -0.38
N VAL A 113 -25.67 -12.38 -0.41
CA VAL A 113 -27.12 -12.52 -0.45
C VAL A 113 -27.73 -11.27 -1.11
N LEU A 114 -28.18 -11.39 -2.36
CA LEU A 114 -29.25 -10.52 -2.85
C LEU A 114 -30.57 -11.09 -2.30
N PRO A 115 -31.40 -10.32 -1.56
CA PRO A 115 -32.74 -10.78 -1.25
C PRO A 115 -33.52 -10.93 -2.57
N THR A 116 -33.97 -12.14 -2.86
CA THR A 116 -34.90 -12.39 -3.96
C THR A 116 -36.19 -11.60 -3.71
N PRO A 117 -36.69 -10.82 -4.69
CA PRO A 117 -37.97 -10.15 -4.54
C PRO A 117 -39.07 -11.22 -4.48
N GLY A 118 -39.71 -11.40 -3.33
CA GLY A 118 -40.96 -12.18 -3.24
C GLY A 118 -41.18 -13.11 -2.06
N GLN A 119 -40.24 -13.30 -1.12
CA GLN A 119 -40.53 -14.12 0.06
C GLN A 119 -41.20 -13.31 1.17
N ARG A 120 -42.53 -13.45 1.28
CA ARG A 120 -43.32 -13.04 2.43
C ARG A 120 -42.93 -13.88 3.65
N ILE A 121 -42.35 -13.24 4.65
CA ILE A 121 -42.25 -13.80 6.00
C ILE A 121 -43.67 -13.89 6.60
N SER A 122 -44.13 -15.11 6.86
CA SER A 122 -45.31 -15.36 7.70
C SER A 122 -44.85 -15.33 9.15
N LEU A 123 -45.39 -14.39 9.93
CA LEU A 123 -45.22 -14.36 11.38
C LEU A 123 -46.27 -15.28 11.99
N ALA A 124 -45.81 -16.23 12.81
CA ALA A 124 -46.64 -16.95 13.77
C ALA A 124 -46.75 -16.15 15.07
#